data_AF-A0A5C4JBS0-F1
#
_entry.id   AF-A0A5C4JBS0-F1
#
_cell.length_a   1.000
_cell.length_b   1.000
_cell.length_c   1.000
_cell.angle_alpha   90.00
_cell.angle_beta   90.00
_cell.angle_gamma   90.00
#
_symmetry.space_group_name_H-M   'P 1'
#
loop_
_entity.id
_entity.type
_entity.pdbx_description
1 polymer ?
#
loop_
_entity_poly.entity_id
_entity_poly.type
_entity_poly.pdbx_seq_one_letter_code
_entity_poly.pdbx_strand_id
1 'polypeptide(L)'
;MPPAQRRGASRRRLRASVLGTPADDGLPERAERPLDAVTGIVLDASPHLLVVGTARGDAGGTETRFAMTETTPVWHGGRGGPAALRPGRTVVVRPKDAGLLTDGAGAAAREGTPRGGGVSIADRIWVDIGRVAGTILACGRDAVDVDMGPHRGRTRVVIPPRALERVLVRHPRLEPGYLIDVICVRSPDGPRAVHPGTSQPGYRADDLAAPEVAAPVPGVLRGTATWFGGLDDPAMANPGAKSPGVDGA
;
A
#
# COMPACT_ATOMS: atom_id res chain seq x y z
N MET A 1 -20.78 -14.08 -30.24
CA MET A 1 -19.87 -13.65 -29.14
C MET A 1 -18.68 -14.60 -29.08
N PRO A 2 -17.41 -14.13 -29.21
CA PRO A 2 -16.24 -14.96 -28.96
C PRO A 2 -15.70 -14.77 -27.51
N PRO A 3 -14.98 -15.76 -26.95
CA PRO A 3 -14.66 -15.80 -25.52
C PRO A 3 -13.41 -14.99 -25.12
N ALA A 4 -13.42 -14.46 -23.89
CA ALA A 4 -12.43 -13.55 -23.31
C ALA A 4 -11.12 -14.19 -22.79
N GLN A 5 -10.78 -15.42 -23.19
CA GLN A 5 -9.69 -16.20 -22.58
C GLN A 5 -8.28 -16.00 -23.22
N ARG A 6 -8.13 -15.16 -24.26
CA ARG A 6 -6.83 -15.04 -24.98
C ARG A 6 -5.85 -14.00 -24.43
N ARG A 7 -6.29 -13.01 -23.64
CA ARG A 7 -5.43 -11.87 -23.25
C ARG A 7 -4.35 -12.22 -22.21
N GLY A 8 -4.67 -13.07 -21.23
CA GLY A 8 -3.71 -13.46 -20.17
C GLY A 8 -2.57 -14.33 -20.69
N ALA A 9 -2.88 -15.30 -21.55
CA ALA A 9 -1.90 -16.18 -22.17
C ALA A 9 -0.98 -15.43 -23.15
N SER A 10 -1.53 -14.49 -23.95
CA SER A 10 -0.73 -13.64 -24.82
C SER A 10 0.18 -12.70 -24.02
N ARG A 11 -0.31 -12.10 -22.93
CA ARG A 11 0.51 -11.27 -22.03
C ARG A 11 1.63 -12.09 -21.36
N ARG A 12 1.37 -13.33 -20.96
CA ARG A 12 2.40 -14.22 -20.38
C ARG A 12 3.47 -14.59 -21.42
N ARG A 13 3.07 -14.89 -22.66
CA ARG A 13 3.99 -15.20 -23.76
C ARG A 13 4.82 -13.98 -24.17
N LEU A 14 4.20 -12.80 -24.27
CA LEU A 14 4.88 -11.53 -24.55
C LEU A 14 5.83 -11.13 -23.42
N ARG A 15 5.46 -11.38 -22.15
CA ARG A 15 6.33 -11.15 -21.00
C ARG A 15 7.57 -12.05 -21.04
N ALA A 16 7.39 -13.34 -21.34
CA ALA A 16 8.49 -14.29 -21.43
C ALA A 16 9.43 -14.00 -22.62
N SER A 17 8.92 -13.49 -23.75
CA SER A 17 9.75 -13.13 -24.90
C SER A 17 10.54 -11.83 -24.71
N VAL A 18 10.06 -10.92 -23.85
CA VAL A 18 10.71 -9.61 -23.59
C VAL A 18 11.68 -9.70 -22.40
N LEU A 19 11.30 -10.40 -21.33
CA LEU A 19 12.08 -10.44 -20.08
C LEU A 19 12.90 -11.73 -19.91
N GLY A 20 12.79 -12.67 -20.85
CA GLY A 20 13.23 -14.05 -20.65
C GLY A 20 12.35 -14.83 -19.67
N THR A 21 12.55 -16.13 -19.61
CA THR A 21 12.12 -16.95 -18.46
C THR A 21 13.01 -16.56 -17.28
N PRO A 22 12.47 -16.20 -16.10
CA PRO A 22 13.33 -15.80 -14.99
C PRO A 22 14.29 -16.95 -14.68
N ALA A 23 15.58 -16.70 -14.89
CA ALA A 23 16.63 -17.51 -14.32
C ALA A 23 16.62 -17.28 -12.79
N ASP A 24 16.94 -18.33 -12.05
CA ASP A 24 16.97 -18.36 -10.57
C ASP A 24 18.22 -17.64 -10.05
N ASP A 25 18.38 -16.39 -10.48
CA ASP A 25 19.58 -15.59 -10.29
C ASP A 25 19.29 -14.62 -9.14
N GLY A 26 19.95 -14.87 -8.00
CA GLY A 26 19.73 -14.19 -6.73
C GLY A 26 19.68 -12.66 -6.83
N LEU A 27 18.81 -12.07 -6.00
CA LEU A 27 18.59 -10.63 -5.90
C LEU A 27 19.93 -9.86 -5.72
N PRO A 28 20.16 -8.76 -6.44
CA PRO A 28 21.41 -8.00 -6.33
C PRO A 28 21.59 -7.39 -4.93
N GLU A 29 22.83 -7.48 -4.43
CA GLU A 29 23.32 -7.18 -3.07
C GLU A 29 23.16 -5.70 -2.61
N ARG A 30 22.48 -4.85 -3.39
CA ARG A 30 22.29 -3.42 -3.09
C ARG A 30 20.82 -3.01 -2.92
N ALA A 31 19.94 -3.96 -2.58
CA ALA A 31 18.68 -3.61 -1.96
C ALA A 31 19.01 -3.11 -0.54
N GLU A 32 19.00 -1.78 -0.33
CA GLU A 32 18.90 -1.22 1.02
C GLU A 32 17.86 -2.03 1.79
N ARG A 33 18.21 -2.44 3.02
CA ARG A 33 17.34 -3.31 3.84
C ARG A 33 15.90 -2.79 3.75
N PRO A 34 14.93 -3.65 3.40
CA PRO A 34 13.54 -3.23 3.33
C PRO A 34 13.17 -2.47 4.60
N LEU A 35 12.60 -1.28 4.45
CA LEU A 35 12.07 -0.53 5.59
C LEU A 35 11.09 -1.45 6.33
N ASP A 36 11.41 -1.77 7.58
CA ASP A 36 10.51 -2.55 8.40
C ASP A 36 9.29 -1.68 8.72
N ALA A 37 8.11 -2.16 8.40
CA ALA A 37 6.85 -1.47 8.62
C ALA A 37 5.78 -2.49 8.97
N VAL A 38 5.09 -2.26 10.09
CA VAL A 38 4.04 -3.13 10.60
C VAL A 38 2.69 -2.53 10.23
N THR A 39 1.88 -3.30 9.50
CA THR A 39 0.51 -2.90 9.15
C THR A 39 -0.48 -3.77 9.92
N GLY A 40 -1.52 -3.16 10.48
CA GLY A 40 -2.53 -3.89 11.23
C GLY A 40 -3.65 -3.01 11.74
N ILE A 41 -4.37 -3.49 12.76
CA ILE A 41 -5.43 -2.76 13.45
C ILE A 41 -4.99 -2.34 14.84
N VAL A 42 -5.39 -1.15 15.28
CA VAL A 42 -5.23 -0.73 16.67
C VAL A 42 -6.11 -1.62 17.54
N LEU A 43 -5.50 -2.30 18.52
CA LEU A 43 -6.22 -3.04 19.57
C LEU A 43 -6.40 -2.17 20.81
N ASP A 44 -5.34 -1.42 21.16
CA ASP A 44 -5.34 -0.48 22.27
C ASP A 44 -4.29 0.63 22.04
N ALA A 45 -4.50 1.81 22.62
CA ALA A 45 -3.57 2.92 22.55
C ALA A 45 -3.63 3.83 23.79
N SER A 46 -2.46 4.07 24.39
CA SER A 46 -2.22 5.05 25.43
C SER A 46 -1.16 6.07 24.95
N PRO A 47 -0.87 7.15 25.69
CA PRO A 47 0.17 8.10 25.30
C PRO A 47 1.57 7.48 25.08
N HIS A 48 1.84 6.31 25.68
CA HIS A 48 3.18 5.67 25.65
C HIS A 48 3.21 4.27 25.05
N LEU A 49 2.05 3.68 24.74
CA LEU A 49 1.96 2.33 24.23
C LEU A 49 0.91 2.25 23.13
N LEU A 50 1.26 1.65 22.00
CA LEU A 50 0.35 1.26 20.95
C LEU A 50 0.38 -0.27 20.78
N VAL A 51 -0.79 -0.90 20.81
CA VAL A 51 -0.94 -2.34 20.56
C VAL A 51 -1.59 -2.53 19.20
N VAL A 52 -0.91 -3.24 18.30
CA VAL A 52 -1.36 -3.50 16.93
C VAL A 52 -1.60 -4.99 16.72
N GLY A 53 -2.81 -5.33 16.28
CA GLY A 53 -3.16 -6.67 15.81
C GLY A 53 -2.77 -6.81 14.35
N THR A 54 -1.90 -7.78 14.05
CA THR A 54 -1.47 -8.09 12.69
C THR A 54 -2.11 -9.41 12.25
N ALA A 55 -2.70 -9.43 11.06
CA ALA A 55 -3.15 -10.67 10.44
C ALA A 55 -1.91 -11.42 9.96
N ARG A 56 -1.44 -12.40 10.73
CA ARG A 56 -0.48 -13.39 10.26
C ARG A 56 -1.30 -14.52 9.64
N GLY A 57 -0.89 -15.01 8.46
CA GLY A 57 -1.63 -16.04 7.73
C GLY A 57 -2.10 -17.20 8.61
N ASP A 58 -3.29 -17.70 8.27
CA ASP A 58 -4.01 -18.93 8.60
C ASP A 58 -4.11 -19.41 10.06
N ALA A 59 -3.40 -18.82 11.04
CA ALA A 59 -3.51 -19.22 12.43
C ALA A 59 -3.13 -18.08 13.40
N GLY A 60 -4.16 -17.33 13.85
CA GLY A 60 -4.07 -16.43 14.99
C GLY A 60 -3.39 -15.08 14.69
N GLY A 61 -4.14 -13.98 14.86
CA GLY A 61 -3.58 -12.64 14.77
C GLY A 61 -2.45 -12.45 15.80
N THR A 62 -1.31 -11.92 15.36
CA THR A 62 -0.18 -11.62 16.25
C THR A 62 -0.31 -10.21 16.79
N GLU A 63 -0.29 -10.04 18.10
CA GLU A 63 -0.20 -8.73 18.74
C GLU A 63 1.25 -8.23 18.74
N THR A 64 1.45 -7.02 18.25
CA THR A 64 2.73 -6.30 18.31
C THR A 64 2.57 -5.05 19.16
N ARG A 65 3.50 -4.83 20.09
CA ARG A 65 3.48 -3.70 21.02
C ARG A 65 4.56 -2.69 20.64
N PHE A 66 4.17 -1.42 20.59
CA PHE A 66 5.07 -0.31 20.30
C PHE A 66 5.10 0.71 21.44
N ALA A 67 6.29 1.02 21.94
CA ALA A 67 6.49 2.17 22.82
C ALA A 67 6.39 3.46 22.00
N MET A 68 5.73 4.47 22.56
CA MET A 68 5.58 5.80 21.99
C MET A 68 6.13 6.85 22.95
N THR A 69 6.67 7.92 22.39
CA THR A 69 7.01 9.14 23.14
C THR A 69 5.96 10.20 22.83
N GLU A 70 5.92 11.27 23.63
CA GLU A 70 5.06 12.43 23.33
C GLU A 70 5.37 13.08 21.97
N THR A 71 6.58 12.83 21.46
CA THR A 71 7.07 13.33 20.17
C THR A 71 6.85 12.36 19.01
N THR A 72 6.34 11.14 19.25
CA THR A 72 6.09 10.17 18.19
C THR A 72 5.09 10.77 17.18
N PRO A 73 5.49 10.98 15.91
CA PRO A 73 4.64 11.60 14.92
C PRO A 73 3.50 10.65 14.51
N VAL A 74 2.28 11.09 14.76
CA VAL A 74 1.05 10.44 14.28
C VAL A 74 0.50 11.24 13.11
N TRP A 75 0.27 10.56 11.98
CA TRP A 75 -0.37 11.13 10.80
C TRP A 75 -1.80 10.61 10.67
N HIS A 76 -2.75 11.52 10.47
CA HIS A 76 -4.13 11.21 10.11
C HIS A 76 -4.65 12.37 9.24
N GLY A 77 -4.37 12.30 7.94
CA GLY A 77 -4.72 13.37 6.99
C GLY A 77 -3.89 14.65 7.09
N GLY A 78 -2.82 14.62 7.89
CA GLY A 78 -2.04 15.76 8.32
C GLY A 78 -1.36 15.45 9.65
N ARG A 79 -0.90 16.48 10.37
CA ARG A 79 -0.37 16.31 11.73
C ARG A 79 -1.52 15.89 12.66
N GLY A 80 -1.47 14.65 13.12
CA GLY A 80 -2.41 14.08 14.09
C GLY A 80 -1.77 13.96 15.47
N GLY A 81 -2.53 13.38 16.40
CA GLY A 81 -2.06 13.05 17.75
C GLY A 81 -2.64 11.72 18.24
N PRO A 82 -2.36 11.33 19.49
CA PRO A 82 -2.81 10.05 20.06
C PRO A 82 -4.33 9.84 19.98
N ALA A 83 -5.12 10.91 19.91
CA ALA A 83 -6.57 10.83 19.72
C ALA A 83 -7.00 10.14 18.41
N ALA A 84 -6.14 10.06 17.39
CA ALA A 84 -6.42 9.34 16.16
C ALA A 84 -6.24 7.81 16.31
N LEU A 85 -5.49 7.36 17.30
CA LEU A 85 -5.22 5.95 17.58
C LEU A 85 -6.39 5.34 18.36
N ARG A 86 -7.51 5.11 17.68
CA ARG A 86 -8.70 4.47 18.26
C ARG A 86 -8.69 2.98 17.92
N PRO A 87 -9.08 2.10 18.86
CA PRO A 87 -9.27 0.68 18.57
C PRO A 87 -10.14 0.45 17.32
N GLY A 88 -9.77 -0.56 16.53
CA GLY A 88 -10.42 -0.91 15.27
C GLY A 88 -9.94 -0.14 14.03
N ARG A 89 -9.14 0.92 14.20
CA ARG A 89 -8.58 1.67 13.05
C ARG A 89 -7.39 0.95 12.43
N THR A 90 -7.22 1.12 11.13
CA THR A 90 -6.04 0.58 10.43
C THR A 90 -4.85 1.49 10.68
N VAL A 91 -3.69 0.90 10.94
CA VAL A 91 -2.43 1.63 11.13
C VAL A 91 -1.29 1.00 10.36
N VAL A 92 -0.39 1.86 9.91
CA VAL A 92 0.96 1.49 9.50
C VAL A 92 1.91 2.12 10.51
N VAL A 93 2.78 1.31 11.09
CA VAL A 93 3.79 1.73 12.07
C VAL A 93 5.15 1.47 11.46
N ARG A 94 5.96 2.52 11.34
CA ARG A 94 7.40 2.36 11.12
C ARG A 94 8.07 2.26 12.49
N PRO A 95 8.58 1.09 12.89
CA PRO A 95 9.48 1.00 14.04
C PRO A 95 10.74 1.83 13.80
N LYS A 96 11.30 2.34 14.90
CA LYS A 96 12.67 2.85 14.90
C LYS A 96 13.59 1.65 14.71
N ASP A 97 14.52 1.72 13.76
CA ASP A 97 15.58 0.72 13.66
C ASP A 97 16.24 0.60 15.03
N ALA A 98 16.22 -0.61 15.62
CA ALA A 98 16.98 -0.94 16.81
C ALA A 98 18.47 -1.04 16.43
N GLY A 99 19.04 0.05 15.90
CA GLY A 99 20.46 0.17 15.67
C GLY A 99 21.17 0.39 17.00
N LEU A 100 22.06 -0.54 17.37
CA LEU A 100 23.14 -0.37 18.33
C LEU A 100 22.74 -0.08 19.79
N LEU A 101 22.15 -1.08 20.45
CA LEU A 101 22.45 -1.37 21.87
C LEU A 101 22.79 -2.85 21.99
N THR A 102 23.78 -3.30 21.22
CA THR A 102 24.60 -4.45 21.63
C THR A 102 25.85 -3.88 22.26
N ASP A 103 25.80 -3.65 23.56
CA ASP A 103 27.01 -3.70 24.35
C ASP A 103 27.68 -5.04 24.06
N GLY A 104 28.98 -5.01 23.77
CA GLY A 104 29.70 -6.10 23.14
C GLY A 104 29.53 -7.44 23.85
N ALA A 105 28.78 -8.34 23.21
CA ALA A 105 28.92 -9.79 23.39
C ALA A 105 28.24 -10.51 22.21
N GLY A 106 29.07 -11.07 21.32
CA GLY A 106 28.72 -12.27 20.57
C GLY A 106 27.92 -12.08 19.27
N ALA A 107 28.66 -12.10 18.16
CA ALA A 107 28.14 -12.48 16.86
C ALA A 107 27.48 -13.88 16.93
N ALA A 108 26.16 -13.94 16.73
CA ALA A 108 25.40 -15.03 16.09
C ALA A 108 23.90 -14.82 16.34
N ALA A 109 23.22 -14.11 15.44
CA ALA A 109 21.76 -14.21 15.31
C ALA A 109 21.47 -14.54 13.83
N ARG A 110 21.42 -15.85 13.57
CA ARG A 110 20.92 -16.44 12.32
C ARG A 110 19.43 -16.11 12.13
N GLU A 111 19.07 -15.94 10.87
CA GLU A 111 17.82 -16.36 10.20
C GLU A 111 16.59 -16.68 11.11
N GLY A 112 15.50 -15.93 10.91
CA GLY A 112 14.16 -16.54 10.88
C GLY A 112 13.39 -16.74 12.18
N THR A 113 13.75 -16.12 13.31
CA THR A 113 12.89 -16.16 14.52
C THR A 113 12.42 -14.76 14.90
N PRO A 114 11.11 -14.42 14.82
CA PRO A 114 10.62 -13.22 15.46
C PRO A 114 10.76 -13.45 16.97
N ARG A 115 11.71 -12.75 17.60
CA ARG A 115 11.84 -12.76 19.05
C ARG A 115 10.53 -12.25 19.65
N GLY A 116 9.75 -13.17 20.20
CA GLY A 116 8.53 -12.87 20.92
C GLY A 116 8.81 -11.95 22.11
N GLY A 117 7.90 -11.01 22.34
CA GLY A 117 7.77 -10.27 23.59
C GLY A 117 8.53 -8.94 23.71
N GLY A 118 9.33 -8.53 22.73
CA GLY A 118 9.99 -7.23 22.74
C GLY A 118 9.05 -6.08 22.38
N VAL A 119 9.09 -4.97 23.12
CA VAL A 119 8.41 -3.73 22.75
C VAL A 119 9.30 -2.95 21.78
N SER A 120 8.89 -2.82 20.52
CA SER A 120 9.59 -1.96 19.55
C SER A 120 9.25 -0.49 19.79
N ILE A 121 10.11 0.46 19.41
CA ILE A 121 9.78 1.89 19.53
C ILE A 121 9.13 2.35 18.23
N ALA A 122 7.97 3.01 18.29
CA ALA A 122 7.35 3.61 17.12
C ALA A 122 8.10 4.90 16.72
N ASP A 123 8.64 4.91 15.51
CA ASP A 123 9.26 6.09 14.92
C ASP A 123 8.24 6.95 14.15
N ARG A 124 7.29 6.32 13.45
CA ARG A 124 6.20 7.03 12.78
C ARG A 124 4.95 6.17 12.66
N ILE A 125 3.79 6.79 12.82
CA ILE A 125 2.50 6.11 12.76
C ILE A 125 1.61 6.81 11.74
N TRP A 126 1.02 6.05 10.83
CA TRP A 126 0.00 6.54 9.89
C TRP A 126 -1.31 5.81 10.15
N VAL A 127 -2.35 6.57 10.43
CA VAL A 127 -3.68 6.05 10.74
C VAL A 127 -4.56 6.18 9.51
N ASP A 128 -5.24 5.08 9.15
CA ASP A 128 -6.21 5.00 8.07
C ASP A 128 -5.69 5.52 6.73
N ILE A 129 -4.37 5.50 6.54
CA ILE A 129 -3.74 5.97 5.31
C ILE A 129 -4.16 5.08 4.13
N GLY A 130 -4.49 5.74 3.03
CA GLY A 130 -4.79 5.11 1.76
C GLY A 130 -4.19 5.91 0.61
N ARG A 131 -4.20 5.32 -0.57
CA ARG A 131 -3.82 5.99 -1.81
C ARG A 131 -4.78 5.57 -2.91
N VAL A 132 -5.34 6.55 -3.60
CA VAL A 132 -6.19 6.34 -4.77
C VAL A 132 -5.39 6.81 -5.97
N ALA A 133 -4.97 5.85 -6.80
CA ALA A 133 -4.24 6.11 -8.04
C ALA A 133 -4.93 5.36 -9.16
N GLY A 134 -5.21 6.05 -10.28
CA GLY A 134 -5.95 5.45 -11.38
C GLY A 134 -6.44 6.46 -12.40
N THR A 135 -7.31 5.99 -13.29
CA THR A 135 -7.91 6.81 -14.36
C THR A 135 -9.19 7.45 -13.86
N ILE A 136 -9.34 8.75 -14.06
CA ILE A 136 -10.56 9.48 -13.78
C ILE A 136 -11.66 8.97 -14.72
N LEU A 137 -12.78 8.53 -14.16
CA LEU A 137 -13.97 8.10 -14.90
C LEU A 137 -15.00 9.23 -14.98
N ALA A 138 -15.16 9.98 -13.89
CA ALA A 138 -16.06 11.11 -13.78
C ALA A 138 -15.55 12.09 -12.74
N CYS A 139 -15.81 13.39 -12.93
CA CYS A 139 -15.54 14.43 -11.94
C CYS A 139 -16.84 15.12 -11.57
N GLY A 140 -17.19 15.07 -10.28
CA GLY A 140 -18.25 15.88 -9.68
C GLY A 140 -17.70 17.19 -9.13
N ARG A 141 -18.50 17.88 -8.30
CA ARG A 141 -18.11 19.14 -7.66
C ARG A 141 -17.01 18.95 -6.62
N ASP A 142 -17.09 17.88 -5.83
CA ASP A 142 -16.25 17.61 -4.66
C ASP A 142 -15.79 16.15 -4.59
N ALA A 143 -16.03 15.37 -5.64
CA ALA A 143 -15.65 13.97 -5.69
C ALA A 143 -15.26 13.55 -7.11
N VAL A 144 -14.38 12.56 -7.20
CA VAL A 144 -13.88 12.00 -8.44
C VAL A 144 -14.06 10.49 -8.41
N ASP A 145 -14.67 9.93 -9.45
CA ASP A 145 -14.75 8.49 -9.63
C ASP A 145 -13.49 8.02 -10.36
N VAL A 146 -12.81 7.01 -9.83
CA VAL A 146 -11.50 6.56 -10.28
C VAL A 146 -11.51 5.06 -10.55
N ASP A 147 -11.05 4.64 -11.72
CA ASP A 147 -10.69 3.27 -12.01
C ASP A 147 -9.24 3.01 -11.58
N MET A 148 -9.08 2.25 -10.49
CA MET A 148 -7.77 1.90 -9.93
C MET A 148 -7.16 0.67 -10.60
N GLY A 149 -7.79 0.19 -11.69
CA GLY A 149 -7.37 -0.94 -12.48
C GLY A 149 -7.94 -2.27 -12.01
N PRO A 150 -7.65 -3.36 -12.75
CA PRO A 150 -8.34 -4.64 -12.64
C PRO A 150 -8.29 -5.31 -11.26
N HIS A 151 -7.28 -4.98 -10.44
CA HIS A 151 -7.06 -5.61 -9.14
C HIS A 151 -7.55 -4.78 -7.96
N ARG A 152 -7.88 -3.50 -8.19
CA ARG A 152 -8.33 -2.57 -7.15
C ARG A 152 -9.75 -2.04 -7.38
N GLY A 153 -10.31 -2.33 -8.56
CA GLY A 153 -11.67 -1.93 -8.90
C GLY A 153 -11.82 -0.43 -9.07
N ARG A 154 -13.03 0.05 -8.80
CA ARG A 154 -13.40 1.46 -8.92
C ARG A 154 -13.72 2.01 -7.54
N THR A 155 -13.37 3.27 -7.33
CA THR A 155 -13.69 3.97 -6.08
C THR A 155 -14.11 5.40 -6.36
N ARG A 156 -14.87 5.97 -5.44
CA ARG A 156 -15.22 7.39 -5.43
C ARG A 156 -14.40 8.06 -4.35
N VAL A 157 -13.52 8.99 -4.73
CA VAL A 157 -12.71 9.76 -3.79
C VAL A 157 -13.34 11.13 -3.58
N VAL A 158 -13.60 11.50 -2.33
CA VAL A 158 -14.01 12.87 -1.97
C VAL A 158 -12.78 13.74 -1.88
N ILE A 159 -12.81 14.91 -2.52
CA ILE A 159 -11.74 15.91 -2.50
C ILE A 159 -12.27 17.16 -1.77
N PRO A 160 -12.02 17.29 -0.46
CA PRO A 160 -12.42 18.47 0.28
C PRO A 160 -11.84 19.76 -0.35
N PRO A 161 -12.53 20.91 -0.24
CA PRO A 161 -12.07 22.16 -0.85
C PRO A 161 -10.62 22.53 -0.50
N ARG A 162 -10.19 22.29 0.75
CA ARG A 162 -8.83 22.54 1.23
C ARG A 162 -7.75 21.66 0.57
N ALA A 163 -8.14 20.47 0.10
CA ALA A 163 -7.24 19.56 -0.62
C ALA A 163 -7.29 19.83 -2.12
N LEU A 164 -8.44 20.28 -2.65
CA LEU A 164 -8.68 20.48 -4.07
C LEU A 164 -7.64 21.42 -4.71
N GLU A 165 -7.36 22.56 -4.09
CA GLU A 165 -6.35 23.51 -4.60
C GLU A 165 -4.98 22.85 -4.76
N ARG A 166 -4.54 22.07 -3.77
CA ARG A 166 -3.25 21.37 -3.80
C ARG A 166 -3.24 20.23 -4.82
N VAL A 167 -4.37 19.54 -4.96
CA VAL A 167 -4.54 18.49 -5.96
C VAL A 167 -4.44 19.10 -7.36
N LEU A 168 -5.12 20.22 -7.63
CA LEU A 168 -5.12 20.88 -8.94
C LEU A 168 -3.73 21.39 -9.35
N VAL A 169 -2.86 21.74 -8.40
CA VAL A 169 -1.46 22.09 -8.72
C VAL A 169 -0.69 20.92 -9.34
N ARG A 170 -0.94 19.69 -8.87
CA ARG A 170 -0.25 18.49 -9.36
C ARG A 170 -1.05 17.73 -10.41
N HIS A 171 -2.36 17.88 -10.41
CA HIS A 171 -3.32 17.25 -11.30
C HIS A 171 -4.25 18.31 -11.90
N PRO A 172 -3.72 19.16 -12.80
CA PRO A 172 -4.48 20.30 -13.33
C PRO A 172 -5.66 19.88 -14.22
N ARG A 173 -5.67 18.65 -14.75
CA ARG A 173 -6.74 18.13 -15.61
C ARG A 173 -7.56 17.08 -14.85
N LEU A 174 -8.52 17.53 -14.04
CA LEU A 174 -9.49 16.67 -13.36
C LEU A 174 -10.65 16.31 -14.30
N GLU A 175 -10.33 15.59 -15.37
CA GLU A 175 -11.27 15.23 -16.43
C GLU A 175 -11.22 13.73 -16.73
N PRO A 176 -12.34 13.12 -17.19
CA PRO A 176 -12.37 11.72 -17.57
C PRO A 176 -11.26 11.35 -18.57
N GLY A 177 -10.56 10.25 -18.28
CA GLY A 177 -9.45 9.71 -19.07
C GLY A 177 -8.07 10.15 -18.62
N TYR A 178 -7.94 11.19 -17.80
CA TYR A 178 -6.66 11.55 -17.19
C TYR A 178 -6.37 10.75 -15.93
N LEU A 179 -5.09 10.69 -15.54
CA LEU A 179 -4.66 10.00 -14.34
C LEU A 179 -4.75 10.91 -13.11
N ILE A 180 -5.15 10.34 -11.99
CA ILE A 180 -5.09 10.98 -10.68
C ILE A 180 -4.33 10.09 -9.72
N ASP A 181 -3.64 10.71 -8.77
CA ASP A 181 -2.94 10.00 -7.71
C ASP A 181 -2.97 10.84 -6.43
N VAL A 182 -3.74 10.40 -5.45
CA VAL A 182 -3.98 11.14 -4.21
C VAL A 182 -3.77 10.26 -2.98
N ILE A 183 -3.08 10.82 -1.99
CA ILE A 183 -3.01 10.28 -0.64
C ILE A 183 -4.33 10.60 0.06
N CYS A 184 -4.90 9.60 0.70
CA CYS A 184 -6.22 9.66 1.32
C CYS A 184 -6.16 9.22 2.78
N VAL A 185 -7.20 9.61 3.52
CA VAL A 185 -7.60 8.98 4.77
C VAL A 185 -8.86 8.17 4.48
N ARG A 186 -8.91 6.91 4.93
CA ARG A 186 -10.12 6.08 4.83
C ARG A 186 -11.20 6.63 5.75
N SER A 187 -12.44 6.64 5.29
CA SER A 187 -13.59 7.00 6.09
C SER A 187 -14.77 6.08 5.74
N PRO A 188 -15.80 5.99 6.60
CA PRO A 188 -16.98 5.18 6.30
C PRO A 188 -17.66 5.54 4.98
N ASP A 189 -17.60 6.81 4.58
CA ASP A 189 -18.18 7.31 3.32
C ASP A 189 -17.28 7.07 2.09
N GLY A 190 -16.13 6.41 2.28
CA GLY A 190 -15.10 6.23 1.27
C GLY A 190 -13.82 7.04 1.51
N PRO A 191 -12.84 6.95 0.61
CA PRO A 191 -11.57 7.66 0.75
C PRO A 191 -11.74 9.19 0.63
N ARG A 192 -11.13 9.93 1.55
CA ARG A 192 -11.04 11.40 1.50
C ARG A 192 -9.61 11.82 1.17
N ALA A 193 -9.44 12.51 0.05
CA ALA A 193 -8.14 13.01 -0.40
C ALA A 193 -7.61 14.10 0.53
N VAL A 194 -6.31 14.07 0.80
CA VAL A 194 -5.62 15.03 1.68
C VAL A 194 -4.36 15.62 1.06
N HIS A 195 -3.74 14.93 0.11
CA HIS A 195 -2.54 15.41 -0.58
C HIS A 195 -2.40 14.78 -1.97
N PRO A 196 -1.88 15.48 -3.00
CA PRO A 196 -1.44 14.82 -4.23
C PRO A 196 -0.28 13.85 -3.96
N GLY A 197 -0.30 12.68 -4.59
CA GLY A 197 0.73 11.65 -4.47
C GLY A 197 1.88 11.84 -5.46
N THR A 198 1.57 12.12 -6.72
CA THR A 198 2.54 12.38 -7.80
C THR A 198 2.09 13.55 -8.66
N SER A 199 2.86 13.92 -9.68
CA SER A 199 2.39 14.89 -10.68
C SER A 199 1.69 14.14 -11.82
N GLN A 200 0.56 14.67 -12.28
CA GLN A 200 -0.20 14.14 -13.39
C GLN A 200 0.63 14.22 -14.68
N PRO A 201 0.73 13.11 -15.45
CA PRO A 201 1.27 13.17 -16.80
C PRO A 201 0.44 14.08 -17.72
N GLY A 202 1.08 14.73 -18.69
CA GLY A 202 0.42 15.63 -19.63
C GLY A 202 -0.46 14.95 -20.69
N TYR A 203 -0.58 13.62 -20.66
CA TYR A 203 -1.32 12.78 -21.61
C TYR A 203 -2.42 11.98 -20.90
N ARG A 204 -3.37 11.44 -21.67
CA ARG A 204 -4.47 10.61 -21.15
C ARG A 204 -4.02 9.16 -20.94
N ALA A 205 -4.70 8.42 -20.07
CA ALA A 205 -4.35 7.03 -19.77
C ALA A 205 -4.42 6.10 -21.01
N ASP A 206 -5.26 6.44 -21.99
CA ASP A 206 -5.44 5.76 -23.27
C ASP A 206 -4.49 6.26 -24.37
N ASP A 207 -3.75 7.34 -24.12
CA ASP A 207 -2.76 7.94 -25.02
C ASP A 207 -1.33 7.55 -24.61
N LEU A 208 -1.15 6.26 -24.32
CA LEU A 208 0.18 5.69 -24.15
C LEU A 208 0.72 5.34 -25.53
N ALA A 209 1.83 5.98 -25.92
CA ALA A 209 2.58 5.55 -27.09
C ALA A 209 2.83 4.04 -26.97
N ALA A 210 2.35 3.27 -27.94
CA ALA A 210 2.69 1.85 -28.01
C ALA A 210 4.22 1.75 -28.04
N PRO A 211 4.85 0.92 -27.19
CA PRO A 211 6.29 0.74 -27.28
C PRO A 211 6.62 0.32 -28.71
N GLU A 212 7.59 0.98 -29.34
CA GLU A 212 8.05 0.60 -30.67
C GLU A 212 8.43 -0.87 -30.64
N VAL A 213 7.86 -1.66 -31.55
CA VAL A 213 8.03 -3.13 -31.59
C VAL A 213 9.52 -3.53 -31.74
N ALA A 214 10.34 -2.63 -32.27
CA ALA A 214 11.78 -2.79 -32.45
C ALA A 214 12.64 -2.08 -31.39
N ALA A 215 12.04 -1.44 -30.38
CA ALA A 215 12.80 -0.79 -29.31
C ALA A 215 13.63 -1.85 -28.56
N PRO A 216 14.94 -1.66 -28.38
CA PRO A 216 15.77 -2.58 -27.60
C PRO A 216 15.17 -2.70 -26.19
N VAL A 217 14.85 -3.93 -25.79
CA VAL A 217 14.45 -4.18 -24.40
C VAL A 217 15.66 -3.85 -23.53
N PRO A 218 15.55 -2.91 -22.59
CA PRO A 218 16.67 -2.59 -21.71
C PRO A 218 17.07 -3.86 -20.97
N GLY A 219 18.34 -4.27 -21.09
CA GLY A 219 18.89 -5.41 -20.33
C GLY A 219 18.81 -5.21 -18.82
N VAL A 220 18.51 -3.98 -18.37
CA VAL A 220 18.20 -3.63 -16.98
C VAL A 220 16.96 -2.74 -16.96
N LEU A 221 15.85 -3.28 -16.44
CA LEU A 221 14.68 -2.48 -16.09
C LEU A 221 14.98 -1.67 -14.83
N ARG A 222 15.06 -0.35 -14.97
CA ARG A 222 15.10 0.58 -13.83
C ARG A 222 13.72 1.22 -13.68
N GLY A 223 13.05 0.94 -12.57
CA GLY A 223 11.75 1.51 -12.26
C GLY A 223 11.45 1.41 -10.76
N THR A 224 10.59 2.29 -10.28
CA THR A 224 10.14 2.29 -8.88
C THR A 224 8.81 1.53 -8.80
N ALA A 225 8.82 0.31 -8.29
CA ALA A 225 7.58 -0.40 -8.00
C ALA A 225 7.04 0.06 -6.65
N THR A 226 5.83 0.62 -6.64
CA THR A 226 5.13 0.97 -5.39
C THR A 226 3.97 0.01 -5.20
N TRP A 227 4.09 -0.92 -4.26
CA TRP A 227 2.99 -1.79 -3.82
C TRP A 227 2.39 -1.25 -2.53
N PHE A 228 1.06 -1.13 -2.51
CA PHE A 228 0.27 -0.94 -1.29
C PHE A 228 -1.02 -1.75 -1.43
N GLY A 229 -1.49 -2.35 -0.33
CA GLY A 229 -2.67 -3.23 -0.27
C GLY A 229 -3.93 -2.60 -0.83
N GLY A 230 -4.91 -3.45 -1.19
CA GLY A 230 -6.21 -3.02 -1.68
C GLY A 230 -6.95 -2.14 -0.67
N LEU A 231 -7.85 -1.29 -1.16
CA LEU A 231 -8.78 -0.58 -0.28
C LEU A 231 -9.78 -1.57 0.36
N ASP A 232 -10.06 -2.68 -0.33
CA ASP A 232 -10.97 -3.76 0.05
C ASP A 232 -10.22 -5.08 0.28
N ASP A 233 -9.24 -5.13 1.18
CA ASP A 233 -8.66 -6.42 1.56
C ASP A 233 -9.66 -7.18 2.45
N PRO A 234 -10.32 -8.25 1.96
CA PRO A 234 -11.38 -8.95 2.69
C PRO A 234 -10.83 -9.80 3.84
N ALA A 235 -9.50 -9.86 4.03
CA ALA A 235 -8.87 -10.49 5.19
C ALA A 235 -9.26 -9.85 6.54
N MET A 236 -10.01 -8.74 6.53
CA MET A 236 -10.47 -8.02 7.73
C MET A 236 -11.99 -7.94 7.86
N ALA A 237 -12.77 -8.63 7.01
CA ALA A 237 -14.22 -8.68 7.07
C ALA A 237 -14.72 -10.08 7.44
N ASN A 238 -14.96 -10.28 8.74
CA ASN A 238 -15.65 -11.39 9.43
C ASN A 238 -14.89 -12.72 9.68
N PRO A 239 -14.72 -13.13 10.95
CA PRO A 239 -14.40 -14.50 11.32
C PRO A 239 -15.69 -15.32 11.36
N GLY A 240 -15.86 -16.23 10.41
CA GLY A 240 -16.88 -17.26 10.51
C GLY A 240 -17.79 -17.38 9.29
N ALA A 241 -17.30 -18.08 8.27
CA ALA A 241 -18.12 -19.01 7.51
C ALA A 241 -17.20 -20.07 6.89
N LYS A 242 -17.54 -21.32 7.19
CA LYS A 242 -16.80 -22.55 6.92
C LYS A 242 -16.55 -22.75 5.42
N SER A 243 -15.33 -23.14 5.06
CA SER A 243 -15.07 -23.90 3.84
C SER A 243 -15.64 -25.31 3.96
N PRO A 244 -16.25 -25.87 2.91
CA PRO A 244 -16.00 -27.24 2.50
C PRO A 244 -14.95 -27.19 1.39
N GLY A 245 -13.76 -27.77 1.54
CA GLY A 245 -13.56 -29.20 1.75
C GLY A 245 -13.43 -29.86 0.38
N VAL A 246 -12.18 -30.10 -0.04
CA VAL A 246 -11.79 -30.66 -1.35
C VAL A 246 -11.93 -32.19 -1.33
N ASP A 247 -12.14 -32.74 -2.54
CA ASP A 247 -11.71 -34.05 -3.08
C ASP A 247 -12.74 -35.19 -3.24
N GLY A 248 -12.79 -35.67 -4.49
CA GLY A 248 -12.67 -37.11 -4.78
C GLY A 248 -13.88 -37.84 -5.37
N ALA A 249 -14.05 -37.77 -6.70
CA ALA A 249 -14.23 -38.91 -7.63
C ALA A 249 -14.37 -38.41 -9.08
#